data_AF-A0AAD8EKI9-F1
#
_entry.id   AF-A0AAD8EKI9-F1
#
_cell.length_a   1.000
_cell.length_b   1.000
_cell.length_c   1.000
_cell.angle_alpha   90.00
_cell.angle_beta   90.00
_cell.angle_gamma   90.00
#
_symmetry.space_group_name_H-M   'P 1'
#
loop_
_entity.id
_entity.type
_entity.pdbx_description
1 polymer ?
#
loop_
_entity_poly.entity_id
_entity_poly.type
_entity_poly.pdbx_seq_one_letter_code
_entity_poly.pdbx_strand_id
1 'polypeptide(L)'
;DLRFSQLAKAMQQSGFVNSLRNNQQPCTILAPSDEAFQKIPKSRLQKILEDKHAREALLQNHVIPHPVCLPAVIGEHKMRTMGDEKLKFDCDRKGHTVEGKRLSADFMMGQNGMLYMLDDLILPNRAKSLMQLFEQEQLFAFLQVIRTAGLDDTFENFGEYTIFAPSEAAMYEMSSKELLQLKTNRESARKFVMYHATQGRIHTDHVSDNQVVMSLDEMNPLRLQVYRKAVGVENAMITKSNIQGMNGNLHIINKALTPANISAGDILRKDGNFSIFLQAMERVMEESPETLELKKAGTSYTFFVPTDQAFNKLGASRLERIMDDPNYLMKTIKNHVVEHMIVSESFKPDLYYDIQTRQSIIDVVKEKSGTLKVNDATMTNYDILNTNGVIHVINKVLLPEDSDEELAPKRRREVVNKETYKRNVVRNARIKGEGYVSHSGKQVAEEAKPSLDSLA
;
A
#
# COMPACT_ATOMS: atom_id res chain seq x y z
N ASP A 1 -8.20 -38.43 20.28
CA ASP A 1 -9.53 -37.94 20.71
C ASP A 1 -10.41 -37.90 19.47
N LEU A 2 -11.59 -38.52 19.50
CA LEU A 2 -12.47 -38.65 18.34
C LEU A 2 -13.17 -37.33 17.95
N ARG A 3 -13.16 -36.33 18.85
CA ARG A 3 -13.80 -35.03 18.63
C ARG A 3 -13.05 -34.12 17.65
N PHE A 4 -11.82 -34.46 17.30
CA PHE A 4 -10.91 -33.62 16.50
C PHE A 4 -10.37 -34.36 15.27
N SER A 5 -11.13 -35.32 14.74
CA SER A 5 -10.66 -36.20 13.66
C SER A 5 -10.33 -35.42 12.39
N GLN A 6 -11.15 -34.41 12.04
CA GLN A 6 -10.93 -33.55 10.87
C GLN A 6 -9.70 -32.65 11.05
N LEU A 7 -9.55 -32.04 12.24
CA LEU A 7 -8.38 -31.23 12.56
C LEU A 7 -7.10 -32.07 12.48
N ALA A 8 -7.11 -33.26 13.09
CA ALA A 8 -5.97 -34.17 13.07
C ALA A 8 -5.58 -34.57 11.64
N LYS A 9 -6.58 -34.88 10.79
CA LYS A 9 -6.36 -35.20 9.38
C LYS A 9 -5.73 -34.01 8.63
N ALA A 10 -6.25 -32.80 8.80
CA ALA A 10 -5.71 -31.60 8.16
C ALA A 10 -4.27 -31.30 8.62
N MET A 11 -3.97 -31.46 9.91
CA MET A 11 -2.62 -31.31 10.44
C MET A 11 -1.65 -32.37 9.93
N GLN A 12 -2.11 -33.62 9.78
CA GLN A 12 -1.29 -34.72 9.23
C GLN A 12 -0.94 -34.46 7.76
N GLN A 13 -1.93 -34.07 6.95
CA GLN A 13 -1.76 -33.79 5.52
C GLN A 13 -0.81 -32.62 5.24
N SER A 14 -0.76 -31.62 6.13
CA SER A 14 0.14 -30.47 6.00
C SER A 14 1.53 -30.73 6.59
N GLY A 15 1.74 -31.84 7.29
CA GLY A 15 2.95 -32.07 8.09
C GLY A 15 3.06 -31.16 9.33
N PHE A 16 2.06 -30.32 9.60
CA PHE A 16 2.06 -29.36 10.71
C PHE A 16 2.11 -30.06 12.08
N VAL A 17 1.60 -31.29 12.20
CA VAL A 17 1.76 -32.12 13.42
C VAL A 17 3.23 -32.26 13.80
N ASN A 18 4.12 -32.47 12.83
CA ASN A 18 5.54 -32.66 13.10
C ASN A 18 6.18 -31.35 13.60
N SER A 19 5.76 -30.21 13.05
CA SER A 19 6.17 -28.89 13.53
C SER A 19 5.79 -28.70 15.00
N LEU A 20 4.54 -29.01 15.37
CA LEU A 20 4.07 -28.88 16.76
C LEU A 20 4.78 -29.85 17.71
N ARG A 21 5.04 -31.10 17.29
CA ARG A 21 5.74 -32.10 18.10
C ARG A 21 7.22 -31.74 18.35
N ASN A 22 7.88 -31.21 17.32
CA ASN A 22 9.30 -30.86 17.41
C ASN A 22 9.52 -29.48 18.03
N ASN A 23 8.48 -28.65 18.12
CA ASN A 23 8.58 -27.36 18.78
C ASN A 23 8.73 -27.53 20.30
N GLN A 24 9.87 -27.09 20.81
CA GLN A 24 10.15 -27.08 22.25
C GLN A 24 9.45 -25.93 22.98
N GLN A 25 9.00 -24.90 22.26
CA GLN A 25 8.27 -23.80 22.87
C GLN A 25 6.81 -24.22 23.13
N PRO A 26 6.30 -24.01 24.35
CA PRO A 26 4.94 -24.39 24.67
C PRO A 26 3.95 -23.48 23.92
N CYS A 27 2.86 -24.06 23.42
CA CYS A 27 1.88 -23.35 22.59
C CYS A 27 0.46 -23.50 23.14
N THR A 28 -0.48 -22.75 22.56
CA THR A 28 -1.91 -22.94 22.79
C THR A 28 -2.59 -23.29 21.49
N ILE A 29 -3.29 -24.42 21.46
CA ILE A 29 -4.08 -24.87 20.32
C ILE A 29 -5.55 -24.59 20.60
N LEU A 30 -6.17 -23.77 19.75
CA LEU A 30 -7.61 -23.59 19.68
C LEU A 30 -8.15 -24.69 18.77
N ALA A 31 -8.61 -25.80 19.34
CA ALA A 31 -8.98 -26.99 18.58
C ALA A 31 -10.46 -26.95 18.16
N PRO A 32 -10.79 -26.64 16.89
CA PRO A 32 -12.14 -26.76 16.37
C PRO A 32 -12.60 -28.22 16.42
N SER A 33 -13.79 -28.46 16.97
CA SER A 33 -14.40 -29.79 16.99
C SER A 33 -14.83 -30.25 15.59
N ASP A 34 -15.10 -31.54 15.41
CA ASP A 34 -15.62 -32.07 14.15
C ASP A 34 -16.99 -31.45 13.80
N GLU A 35 -17.81 -31.10 14.79
CA GLU A 35 -19.05 -30.34 14.61
C GLU A 35 -18.78 -28.92 14.12
N ALA A 36 -17.70 -28.28 14.57
CA ALA A 36 -17.28 -26.97 14.08
C ALA A 36 -16.96 -27.02 12.58
N PHE A 37 -16.27 -28.06 12.11
CA PHE A 37 -16.01 -28.27 10.68
C PHE A 37 -17.29 -28.49 9.88
N GLN A 38 -18.30 -29.15 10.44
CA GLN A 38 -19.59 -29.39 9.77
C GLN A 38 -20.41 -28.12 9.53
N LYS A 39 -20.15 -27.04 10.28
CA LYS A 39 -20.78 -25.72 10.05
C LYS A 39 -20.34 -25.09 8.73
N ILE A 40 -19.22 -25.52 8.16
CA ILE A 40 -18.72 -25.01 6.87
C ILE A 40 -19.29 -25.87 5.73
N PRO A 41 -19.84 -25.27 4.66
CA PRO A 41 -20.28 -26.02 3.49
C PRO A 41 -19.18 -26.96 2.97
N LYS A 42 -19.52 -28.24 2.72
CA LYS A 42 -18.54 -29.28 2.37
C LYS A 42 -17.66 -28.90 1.17
N SER A 43 -18.25 -28.29 0.14
CA SER A 43 -17.53 -27.81 -1.05
C SER A 43 -16.47 -26.77 -0.69
N ARG A 44 -16.79 -25.83 0.20
CA ARG A 44 -15.87 -24.79 0.68
C ARG A 44 -14.76 -25.38 1.56
N LEU A 45 -15.12 -26.28 2.48
CA LEU A 45 -14.13 -26.90 3.36
C LEU A 45 -13.12 -27.72 2.55
N GLN A 46 -13.58 -28.52 1.59
CA GLN A 46 -12.72 -29.29 0.71
C GLN A 46 -11.70 -28.40 -0.02
N LYS A 47 -12.18 -27.29 -0.58
CA LYS A 47 -11.34 -26.29 -1.26
C LYS A 47 -10.25 -25.70 -0.35
N ILE A 48 -10.60 -25.34 0.89
CA ILE A 48 -9.63 -24.81 1.87
C ILE A 48 -8.57 -25.88 2.21
N LEU A 49 -8.98 -27.14 2.33
CA LEU A 49 -8.07 -28.24 2.66
C LEU A 49 -7.20 -28.69 1.48
N GLU A 50 -7.64 -28.51 0.24
CA GLU A 50 -6.88 -28.80 -0.97
C GLU A 50 -5.84 -27.72 -1.28
N ASP A 51 -6.17 -26.44 -1.07
CA ASP A 51 -5.22 -25.34 -1.20
C ASP A 51 -4.18 -25.40 -0.06
N LYS A 52 -2.91 -25.62 -0.43
CA LYS A 52 -1.80 -25.73 0.52
C LYS A 52 -1.70 -24.51 1.44
N HIS A 53 -1.78 -23.30 0.87
CA HIS A 53 -1.63 -22.05 1.61
C HIS A 53 -2.83 -21.76 2.52
N ALA A 54 -4.05 -22.02 2.04
CA ALA A 54 -5.25 -21.84 2.86
C ALA A 54 -5.32 -22.87 4.00
N ARG A 55 -4.93 -24.13 3.75
CA ARG A 55 -4.83 -25.17 4.78
C ARG A 55 -3.77 -24.81 5.82
N GLU A 56 -2.58 -24.42 5.40
CA GLU A 56 -1.50 -24.01 6.32
C GLU A 56 -1.93 -22.79 7.16
N ALA A 57 -2.51 -21.77 6.53
CA ALA A 57 -3.03 -20.59 7.23
C ALA A 57 -4.13 -20.98 8.23
N LEU A 58 -5.05 -21.88 7.86
CA LEU A 58 -6.12 -22.34 8.75
C LEU A 58 -5.54 -22.96 10.01
N LEU A 59 -4.56 -23.85 9.85
CA LEU A 59 -3.95 -24.55 10.98
C LEU A 59 -3.12 -23.61 11.85
N GLN A 60 -2.33 -22.74 11.24
CA GLN A 60 -1.50 -21.77 11.95
C GLN A 60 -2.35 -20.73 12.71
N ASN A 61 -3.50 -20.34 12.17
CA ASN A 61 -4.39 -19.38 12.83
C ASN A 61 -5.02 -19.95 14.11
N HIS A 62 -5.12 -21.27 14.21
CA HIS A 62 -5.62 -21.95 15.41
C HIS A 62 -4.52 -22.23 16.45
N VAL A 63 -3.29 -21.76 16.23
CA VAL A 63 -2.17 -21.95 17.18
C VAL A 63 -1.58 -20.63 17.60
N ILE A 64 -1.47 -20.43 18.91
CA ILE A 64 -0.79 -19.30 19.52
C ILE A 64 0.59 -19.76 19.98
N PRO A 65 1.67 -19.05 19.63
CA PRO A 65 3.05 -19.45 19.90
C PRO A 65 3.47 -19.23 21.37
N HIS A 66 2.53 -19.34 22.31
CA HIS A 66 2.77 -19.34 23.75
C HIS A 66 1.56 -19.94 24.50
N PRO A 67 1.73 -20.35 25.78
CA PRO A 67 0.63 -20.73 26.65
C PRO A 67 -0.29 -19.53 26.91
N VAL A 68 -1.60 -19.76 26.89
CA VAL A 68 -2.63 -18.76 27.21
C VAL A 68 -3.47 -19.26 28.36
N CYS A 69 -3.26 -18.72 29.55
CA CYS A 69 -4.11 -19.00 30.70
C CYS A 69 -5.42 -18.21 30.54
N LEU A 70 -6.51 -18.87 30.13
CA LEU A 70 -7.79 -18.18 29.89
C LEU A 70 -8.29 -17.36 31.08
N PRO A 71 -8.20 -17.80 32.36
CA PRO A 71 -8.57 -16.97 33.51
C PRO A 71 -7.82 -15.63 33.61
N ALA A 72 -6.65 -15.49 32.98
CA ALA A 72 -5.93 -14.22 32.92
C ALA A 72 -6.51 -13.25 31.86
N VAL A 73 -7.36 -13.74 30.95
CA VAL A 73 -8.10 -12.93 29.98
C VAL A 73 -9.35 -12.38 30.67
N ILE A 74 -9.22 -11.22 31.29
CA ILE A 74 -10.31 -10.52 32.00
C ILE A 74 -11.02 -9.46 31.15
N GLY A 75 -10.70 -9.38 29.86
CA GLY A 75 -11.30 -8.45 28.89
C GLY A 75 -10.64 -8.59 27.51
N GLU A 76 -10.90 -7.63 26.61
CA GLU A 76 -10.39 -7.67 25.24
C GLU A 76 -8.85 -7.71 25.20
N HIS A 77 -8.31 -8.73 24.55
CA HIS A 77 -6.88 -8.88 24.32
C HIS A 77 -6.59 -9.48 22.95
N LYS A 78 -5.63 -8.93 22.20
CA LYS A 78 -5.28 -9.43 20.85
C LYS A 78 -3.96 -10.20 20.89
N MET A 79 -4.00 -11.47 20.51
CA MET A 79 -2.84 -12.37 20.50
C MET A 79 -2.46 -12.74 19.08
N ARG A 80 -1.16 -12.74 18.76
CA ARG A 80 -0.66 -13.16 17.45
C ARG A 80 -0.71 -14.69 17.35
N THR A 81 -1.16 -15.20 16.22
CA THR A 81 -1.15 -16.64 15.89
C THR A 81 0.14 -17.02 15.18
N MET A 82 0.36 -18.31 14.94
CA MET A 82 1.47 -18.75 14.09
C MET A 82 1.29 -18.33 12.62
N GLY A 83 0.11 -17.85 12.22
CA GLY A 83 -0.24 -17.46 10.85
C GLY A 83 -0.21 -15.94 10.62
N ASP A 84 0.56 -15.20 11.43
CA ASP A 84 0.72 -13.73 11.43
C ASP A 84 -0.54 -12.88 11.72
N GLU A 85 -1.73 -13.48 11.68
CA GLU A 85 -2.98 -12.87 12.12
C GLU A 85 -3.01 -12.67 13.64
N LYS A 86 -3.85 -11.75 14.09
CA LYS A 86 -4.12 -11.53 15.51
C LYS A 86 -5.56 -11.92 15.80
N LEU A 87 -5.76 -12.76 16.81
CA LEU A 87 -7.08 -13.13 17.30
C LEU A 87 -7.42 -12.32 18.55
N LYS A 88 -8.64 -11.81 18.59
CA LYS A 88 -9.24 -11.11 19.71
C LYS A 88 -9.81 -12.13 20.70
N PHE A 89 -9.13 -12.27 21.82
CA PHE A 89 -9.64 -12.93 23.02
C PHE A 89 -10.47 -11.95 23.83
N ASP A 90 -11.51 -12.46 24.47
CA ASP A 90 -12.35 -11.69 25.39
C ASP A 90 -12.98 -12.59 26.45
N CYS A 91 -13.54 -11.99 27.49
CA CYS A 91 -14.31 -12.68 28.52
C CYS A 91 -15.59 -11.92 28.83
N ASP A 92 -16.72 -12.64 28.75
CA ASP A 92 -18.02 -12.13 29.16
C ASP A 92 -18.56 -12.90 30.38
N ARG A 93 -19.78 -12.59 30.82
CA ARG A 93 -20.45 -13.29 31.94
C ARG A 93 -20.67 -14.77 31.68
N LYS A 94 -20.73 -15.18 30.42
CA LYS A 94 -20.88 -16.57 30.07
C LYS A 94 -19.51 -17.25 30.19
N GLY A 95 -18.39 -16.55 29.97
CA GLY A 95 -16.97 -16.96 30.05
C GLY A 95 -16.13 -16.55 28.82
N HIS A 96 -15.10 -17.31 28.45
CA HIS A 96 -14.11 -16.87 27.45
C HIS A 96 -14.53 -17.06 25.98
N THR A 97 -14.08 -16.14 25.12
CA THR A 97 -14.32 -16.16 23.67
C THR A 97 -13.07 -15.78 22.87
N VAL A 98 -13.03 -16.22 21.61
CA VAL A 98 -12.02 -15.83 20.60
C VAL A 98 -12.75 -15.45 19.32
N GLU A 99 -12.54 -14.25 18.81
CA GLU A 99 -13.30 -13.69 17.69
C GLU A 99 -14.83 -13.75 17.92
N GLY A 100 -15.24 -13.58 19.19
CA GLY A 100 -16.63 -13.75 19.63
C GLY A 100 -17.14 -15.20 19.61
N LYS A 101 -16.31 -16.17 19.22
CA LYS A 101 -16.62 -17.60 19.25
C LYS A 101 -16.28 -18.18 20.61
N ARG A 102 -17.14 -19.08 21.08
CA ARG A 102 -17.12 -19.59 22.45
C ARG A 102 -16.05 -20.66 22.64
N LEU A 103 -15.19 -20.49 23.65
CA LEU A 103 -14.28 -21.54 24.09
C LEU A 103 -14.97 -22.46 25.11
N SER A 104 -14.67 -23.75 25.01
CA SER A 104 -15.06 -24.71 26.05
C SER A 104 -14.32 -24.40 27.35
N ALA A 105 -14.99 -24.60 28.48
CA ALA A 105 -14.37 -24.56 29.80
C ALA A 105 -13.40 -25.74 30.00
N ASP A 106 -13.62 -26.84 29.27
CA ASP A 106 -12.74 -28.00 29.30
C ASP A 106 -11.51 -27.76 28.44
N PHE A 107 -10.34 -27.99 29.03
CA PHE A 107 -9.05 -27.89 28.35
C PHE A 107 -8.23 -29.15 28.60
N MET A 108 -7.28 -29.39 27.70
CA MET A 108 -6.31 -30.48 27.82
C MET A 108 -4.92 -29.89 27.96
N MET A 109 -4.09 -30.54 28.78
CA MET A 109 -2.67 -30.21 28.88
C MET A 109 -1.84 -31.30 28.21
N GLY A 110 -0.96 -30.88 27.31
CA GLY A 110 0.10 -31.70 26.75
C GLY A 110 1.46 -31.26 27.30
N GLN A 111 2.51 -32.02 27.00
CA GLN A 111 3.88 -31.68 27.40
C GLN A 111 4.38 -30.36 26.78
N ASN A 112 3.84 -30.01 25.61
CA ASN A 112 4.26 -28.87 24.80
C ASN A 112 3.15 -27.81 24.63
N GLY A 113 2.15 -27.80 25.52
CA GLY A 113 1.12 -26.76 25.45
C GLY A 113 -0.24 -27.10 26.04
N MET A 114 -1.19 -26.19 25.80
CA MET A 114 -2.59 -26.33 26.18
C MET A 114 -3.47 -26.43 24.94
N LEU A 115 -4.54 -27.19 25.04
CA LEU A 115 -5.55 -27.32 24.01
C LEU A 115 -6.90 -26.88 24.58
N TYR A 116 -7.49 -25.86 23.96
CA TYR A 116 -8.84 -25.40 24.25
C TYR A 116 -9.75 -25.79 23.12
N MET A 117 -10.82 -26.50 23.44
CA MET A 117 -11.82 -26.88 22.45
C MET A 117 -12.64 -25.67 22.03
N LEU A 118 -12.92 -25.58 20.73
CA LEU A 118 -13.70 -24.53 20.12
C LEU A 118 -14.85 -25.16 19.31
N ASP A 119 -16.08 -24.73 19.58
CA ASP A 119 -17.27 -25.26 18.89
C ASP A 119 -17.51 -24.57 17.53
N ASP A 120 -16.55 -23.78 17.06
CA ASP A 120 -16.62 -23.03 15.80
C ASP A 120 -15.24 -23.06 15.10
N LEU A 121 -15.20 -22.63 13.84
CA LEU A 121 -13.96 -22.60 13.06
C LEU A 121 -13.55 -21.16 12.79
N ILE A 122 -12.36 -20.78 13.23
CA ILE A 122 -11.81 -19.43 13.01
C ILE A 122 -11.12 -19.42 11.65
N LEU A 123 -11.85 -19.03 10.61
CA LEU A 123 -11.30 -18.92 9.27
C LEU A 123 -10.32 -17.74 9.19
N PRO A 124 -9.04 -17.97 8.84
CA PRO A 124 -8.12 -16.88 8.53
C PRO A 124 -8.58 -16.16 7.25
N ASN A 125 -8.04 -14.97 7.00
CA ASN A 125 -8.30 -14.21 5.78
C ASN A 125 -8.04 -15.06 4.53
N ARG A 126 -6.96 -15.86 4.52
CA ARG A 126 -6.60 -16.73 3.38
C ARG A 126 -7.68 -17.77 3.02
N ALA A 127 -8.62 -18.04 3.93
CA ALA A 127 -9.75 -18.95 3.72
C ALA A 127 -11.10 -18.23 3.48
N LYS A 128 -11.10 -16.89 3.39
CA LYS A 128 -12.27 -16.05 3.09
C LYS A 128 -12.29 -15.64 1.62
N SER A 129 -13.47 -15.49 1.03
CA SER A 129 -13.62 -14.88 -0.30
C SER A 129 -13.32 -13.38 -0.24
N LEU A 130 -13.04 -12.75 -1.38
CA LEU A 130 -12.91 -11.30 -1.47
C LEU A 130 -14.17 -10.59 -0.98
N MET A 131 -15.36 -11.11 -1.28
CA MET A 131 -16.63 -10.57 -0.77
C MET A 131 -16.67 -10.54 0.77
N GLN A 132 -16.25 -11.63 1.42
CA GLN A 132 -16.16 -11.68 2.88
C GLN A 132 -15.08 -10.75 3.44
N LEU A 133 -13.98 -10.56 2.71
CA LEU A 133 -12.96 -9.59 3.11
C LEU A 133 -13.48 -8.15 3.02
N PHE A 134 -14.24 -7.79 1.98
CA PHE A 134 -14.86 -6.46 1.92
C PHE A 134 -15.83 -6.22 3.07
N GLU A 135 -16.62 -7.23 3.45
CA GLU A 135 -17.55 -7.14 4.60
C GLU A 135 -16.79 -6.96 5.93
N GLN A 136 -15.72 -7.75 6.13
CA GLN A 136 -14.87 -7.64 7.31
C GLN A 136 -14.21 -6.27 7.42
N GLU A 137 -13.76 -5.72 6.29
CA GLU A 137 -13.12 -4.40 6.20
C GLU A 137 -14.15 -3.26 6.12
N GLN A 138 -15.46 -3.56 6.23
CA GLN A 138 -16.57 -2.59 6.25
C GLN A 138 -16.64 -1.71 5.00
N LEU A 139 -16.29 -2.26 3.83
CA LEU A 139 -16.31 -1.57 2.53
C LEU A 139 -17.70 -1.63 1.88
N PHE A 140 -18.74 -1.22 2.62
CA PHE A 140 -20.15 -1.32 2.25
C PHE A 140 -20.51 -0.57 0.96
N ALA A 141 -19.97 0.63 0.75
CA ALA A 141 -20.24 1.41 -0.45
C ALA A 141 -19.69 0.72 -1.70
N PHE A 142 -18.46 0.21 -1.62
CA PHE A 142 -17.84 -0.54 -2.72
C PHE A 142 -18.56 -1.88 -2.98
N LEU A 143 -18.94 -2.60 -1.91
CA LEU A 143 -19.76 -3.81 -1.99
C LEU A 143 -21.09 -3.58 -2.71
N GLN A 144 -21.75 -2.45 -2.45
CA GLN A 144 -22.97 -2.08 -3.17
C GLN A 144 -22.70 -1.91 -4.67
N VAL A 145 -21.60 -1.28 -5.06
CA VAL A 145 -21.23 -1.10 -6.47
C VAL A 145 -20.92 -2.45 -7.15
N ILE A 146 -20.25 -3.38 -6.46
CA ILE A 146 -20.03 -4.75 -6.95
C ILE A 146 -21.36 -5.45 -7.24
N ARG A 147 -22.33 -5.35 -6.31
CA ARG A 147 -23.70 -5.89 -6.48
C ARG A 147 -24.43 -5.26 -7.66
N THR A 148 -24.38 -3.93 -7.79
CA THR A 148 -24.97 -3.22 -8.93
C THR A 148 -24.33 -3.65 -10.26
N ALA A 149 -23.01 -3.90 -10.27
CA ALA A 149 -22.29 -4.42 -11.44
C ALA A 149 -22.65 -5.87 -11.78
N GLY A 150 -23.23 -6.62 -10.83
CA GLY A 150 -23.49 -8.05 -10.94
C GLY A 150 -22.20 -8.88 -11.01
N LEU A 151 -21.19 -8.51 -10.21
CA LEU A 151 -19.88 -9.17 -10.13
C LEU A 151 -19.71 -9.96 -8.82
N ASP A 152 -20.80 -10.18 -8.08
CA ASP A 152 -20.81 -10.90 -6.80
C ASP A 152 -20.22 -12.29 -6.94
N ASP A 153 -20.73 -13.06 -7.90
CA ASP A 153 -20.27 -14.41 -8.18
C ASP A 153 -18.81 -14.44 -8.66
N THR A 154 -18.34 -13.38 -9.33
CA THR A 154 -16.95 -13.28 -9.78
C THR A 154 -15.99 -13.19 -8.58
N PHE A 155 -16.34 -12.41 -7.56
CA PHE A 155 -15.49 -12.21 -6.38
C PHE A 155 -15.88 -13.09 -5.17
N GLU A 156 -16.92 -13.90 -5.29
CA GLU A 156 -17.23 -14.99 -4.36
C GLU A 156 -16.57 -16.29 -4.79
N ASN A 157 -16.56 -16.59 -6.09
CA ASN A 157 -16.01 -17.82 -6.64
C ASN A 157 -14.50 -17.74 -6.89
N PHE A 158 -13.93 -18.89 -7.26
CA PHE A 158 -12.49 -19.01 -7.49
C PHE A 158 -12.01 -18.16 -8.66
N GLY A 159 -10.91 -17.46 -8.40
CA GLY A 159 -10.09 -16.73 -9.34
C GLY A 159 -8.85 -16.27 -8.59
N GLU A 160 -7.87 -15.75 -9.31
CA GLU A 160 -6.78 -15.01 -8.68
C GLU A 160 -6.93 -13.57 -9.10
N TYR A 161 -7.40 -12.74 -8.19
CA TYR A 161 -7.57 -11.31 -8.43
C TYR A 161 -6.73 -10.48 -7.46
N THR A 162 -6.44 -9.25 -7.84
CA THR A 162 -6.06 -8.20 -6.89
C THR A 162 -7.06 -7.07 -7.01
N ILE A 163 -7.63 -6.67 -5.87
CA ILE A 163 -8.60 -5.59 -5.81
C ILE A 163 -7.99 -4.42 -5.04
N PHE A 164 -7.96 -3.26 -5.68
CA PHE A 164 -7.64 -1.99 -5.06
C PHE A 164 -8.95 -1.33 -4.62
N ALA A 165 -9.48 -1.72 -3.47
CA ALA A 165 -10.81 -1.28 -3.03
C ALA A 165 -10.73 0.10 -2.35
N PRO A 166 -11.50 1.10 -2.80
CA PRO A 166 -11.58 2.38 -2.12
C PRO A 166 -12.18 2.19 -0.72
N SER A 167 -11.57 2.84 0.29
CA SER A 167 -12.15 2.94 1.63
C SER A 167 -13.51 3.63 1.59
N GLU A 168 -14.31 3.50 2.66
CA GLU A 168 -15.57 4.24 2.78
C GLU A 168 -15.36 5.75 2.59
N ALA A 169 -14.36 6.32 3.26
CA ALA A 169 -14.02 7.75 3.11
C ALA A 169 -13.74 8.12 1.64
N ALA A 170 -12.95 7.30 0.94
CA ALA A 170 -12.64 7.49 -0.48
C ALA A 170 -13.88 7.44 -1.38
N MET A 171 -14.84 6.56 -1.07
CA MET A 171 -16.12 6.47 -1.81
C MET A 171 -17.00 7.71 -1.58
N TYR A 172 -16.95 8.30 -0.39
CA TYR A 172 -17.72 9.50 -0.06
C TYR A 172 -17.04 10.83 -0.46
N GLU A 173 -15.76 10.80 -0.85
CA GLU A 173 -15.09 11.93 -1.49
C GLU A 173 -15.54 12.16 -2.94
N MET A 174 -16.10 11.12 -3.59
CA MET A 174 -16.70 11.24 -4.92
C MET A 174 -17.93 12.15 -4.89
N SER A 175 -18.27 12.77 -6.03
CA SER A 175 -19.50 13.58 -6.07
C SER A 175 -20.74 12.72 -5.87
N SER A 176 -21.79 13.28 -5.25
CA SER A 176 -23.05 12.55 -5.01
C SER A 176 -23.68 12.04 -6.31
N LYS A 177 -23.45 12.74 -7.43
CA LYS A 177 -23.93 12.35 -8.76
C LYS A 177 -23.20 11.10 -9.27
N GLU A 178 -21.87 11.06 -9.18
CA GLU A 178 -21.07 9.91 -9.58
C GLU A 178 -21.41 8.70 -8.72
N LEU A 179 -21.46 8.87 -7.39
CA LEU A 179 -21.81 7.78 -6.49
C LEU A 179 -23.22 7.23 -6.76
N LEU A 180 -24.20 8.10 -7.05
CA LEU A 180 -25.55 7.67 -7.44
C LEU A 180 -25.54 6.90 -8.76
N GLN A 181 -24.74 7.35 -9.74
CA GLN A 181 -24.59 6.66 -11.02
C GLN A 181 -24.00 5.27 -10.82
N LEU A 182 -22.96 5.12 -9.99
CA LEU A 182 -22.38 3.81 -9.68
C LEU A 182 -23.36 2.88 -8.95
N LYS A 183 -24.28 3.42 -8.15
CA LYS A 183 -25.26 2.62 -7.42
C LYS A 183 -26.46 2.17 -8.27
N THR A 184 -26.77 2.89 -9.35
CA THR A 184 -28.01 2.69 -10.13
C THR A 184 -27.76 2.21 -11.56
N ASN A 185 -26.59 2.48 -12.14
CA ASN A 185 -26.26 2.09 -13.51
C ASN A 185 -25.26 0.92 -13.53
N ARG A 186 -25.73 -0.25 -13.97
CA ARG A 186 -24.93 -1.49 -14.03
C ARG A 186 -23.66 -1.36 -14.85
N GLU A 187 -23.68 -0.69 -16.00
CA GLU A 187 -22.51 -0.55 -16.86
C GLU A 187 -21.44 0.35 -16.23
N SER A 188 -21.86 1.45 -15.62
CA SER A 188 -20.98 2.38 -14.91
C SER A 188 -20.35 1.69 -13.70
N ALA A 189 -21.16 0.97 -12.92
CA ALA A 189 -20.70 0.14 -11.80
C ALA A 189 -19.68 -0.91 -12.26
N ARG A 190 -19.97 -1.62 -13.34
CA ARG A 190 -19.11 -2.66 -13.88
C ARG A 190 -17.76 -2.11 -14.34
N LYS A 191 -17.75 -1.02 -15.12
CA LYS A 191 -16.50 -0.35 -15.55
C LYS A 191 -15.67 0.10 -14.34
N PHE A 192 -16.33 0.71 -13.35
CA PHE A 192 -15.68 1.14 -12.13
C PHE A 192 -15.00 -0.02 -11.40
N VAL A 193 -15.73 -1.10 -11.13
CA VAL A 193 -15.20 -2.27 -10.41
C VAL A 193 -14.09 -2.96 -11.20
N MET A 194 -14.24 -3.10 -12.53
CA MET A 194 -13.22 -3.71 -13.39
C MET A 194 -11.93 -2.90 -13.42
N TYR A 195 -12.00 -1.56 -13.38
CA TYR A 195 -10.81 -0.72 -13.28
C TYR A 195 -10.12 -0.80 -11.91
N HIS A 196 -10.83 -1.17 -10.85
CA HIS A 196 -10.26 -1.38 -9.50
C HIS A 196 -9.72 -2.79 -9.29
N ALA A 197 -9.72 -3.64 -10.32
CA ALA A 197 -9.35 -5.04 -10.22
C ALA A 197 -8.29 -5.40 -11.25
N THR A 198 -7.40 -6.35 -10.94
CA THR A 198 -6.46 -6.94 -11.88
C THR A 198 -6.52 -8.47 -11.77
N GLN A 199 -6.12 -9.15 -12.84
CA GLN A 199 -5.86 -10.59 -12.79
C GLN A 199 -4.54 -10.86 -12.03
N GLY A 200 -4.49 -11.95 -11.28
CA GLY A 200 -3.33 -12.40 -10.49
C GLY A 200 -3.26 -11.78 -9.09
N ARG A 201 -2.31 -12.28 -8.30
CA ARG A 201 -2.05 -11.82 -6.92
C ARG A 201 -0.84 -10.89 -6.88
N ILE A 202 -1.09 -9.60 -6.66
CA ILE A 202 -0.06 -8.59 -6.47
C ILE A 202 0.13 -8.39 -4.97
N HIS A 203 1.35 -8.57 -4.50
CA HIS A 203 1.78 -8.28 -3.14
C HIS A 203 2.73 -7.07 -3.17
N THR A 204 2.61 -6.18 -2.19
CA THR A 204 3.28 -4.86 -2.24
C THR A 204 4.81 -4.93 -2.15
N ASP A 205 5.39 -6.04 -1.67
CA ASP A 205 6.85 -6.27 -1.65
C ASP A 205 7.43 -6.65 -3.02
N HIS A 206 6.60 -7.08 -3.96
CA HIS A 206 6.98 -7.41 -5.34
C HIS A 206 6.66 -6.30 -6.33
N VAL A 207 6.10 -5.18 -5.86
CA VAL A 207 5.80 -4.03 -6.71
C VAL A 207 7.09 -3.27 -7.01
N SER A 208 7.31 -3.00 -8.30
CA SER A 208 8.41 -2.15 -8.77
C SER A 208 7.92 -0.74 -9.06
N ASP A 209 8.79 0.27 -8.92
CA ASP A 209 8.43 1.64 -9.28
C ASP A 209 8.09 1.76 -10.77
N ASN A 210 7.05 2.54 -11.08
CA ASN A 210 6.43 2.66 -12.41
C ASN A 210 5.93 1.33 -13.03
N GLN A 211 5.68 0.30 -12.22
CA GLN A 211 5.11 -0.94 -12.72
C GLN A 211 3.72 -0.69 -13.30
N VAL A 212 3.48 -1.16 -14.52
CA VAL A 212 2.17 -1.11 -15.16
C VAL A 212 1.55 -2.50 -15.12
N VAL A 213 0.31 -2.59 -14.64
CA VAL A 213 -0.48 -3.82 -14.60
C VAL A 213 -1.79 -3.63 -15.35
N MET A 214 -2.24 -4.66 -16.06
CA MET A 214 -3.54 -4.59 -16.75
C MET A 214 -4.66 -4.70 -15.71
N SER A 215 -5.58 -3.72 -15.72
CA SER A 215 -6.83 -3.87 -14.98
C SER A 215 -7.75 -4.85 -15.70
N LEU A 216 -8.83 -5.27 -15.05
CA LEU A 216 -9.87 -6.07 -15.70
C LEU A 216 -10.65 -5.23 -16.72
N ASP A 217 -10.59 -3.90 -16.65
CA ASP A 217 -11.01 -3.02 -17.74
C ASP A 217 -9.86 -2.91 -18.76
N GLU A 218 -9.83 -3.86 -19.69
CA GLU A 218 -8.69 -4.17 -20.59
C GLU A 218 -8.08 -2.96 -21.34
N MET A 219 -8.85 -1.88 -21.53
CA MET A 219 -8.37 -0.66 -22.19
C MET A 219 -7.59 0.29 -21.27
N ASN A 220 -7.71 0.10 -19.96
CA ASN A 220 -7.23 1.03 -18.95
C ASN A 220 -6.27 0.31 -17.99
N PRO A 221 -4.94 0.37 -18.22
CA PRO A 221 -3.98 -0.17 -17.28
C PRO A 221 -3.92 0.67 -15.99
N LEU A 222 -3.39 0.05 -14.93
CA LEU A 222 -3.06 0.71 -13.68
C LEU A 222 -1.54 0.86 -13.56
N ARG A 223 -1.12 2.05 -13.16
CA ARG A 223 0.27 2.37 -12.83
C ARG A 223 0.46 2.27 -11.33
N LEU A 224 1.45 1.49 -10.90
CA LEU A 224 1.85 1.35 -9.51
C LEU A 224 3.14 2.13 -9.27
N GLN A 225 3.19 2.87 -8.16
CA GLN A 225 4.34 3.69 -7.78
C GLN A 225 4.87 3.23 -6.42
N VAL A 226 6.20 3.21 -6.27
CA VAL A 226 6.83 2.86 -5.00
C VAL A 226 7.43 4.11 -4.38
N TYR A 227 6.88 4.49 -3.23
CA TYR A 227 7.40 5.57 -2.40
C TYR A 227 8.17 5.00 -1.20
N ARG A 228 8.89 5.85 -0.47
CA ARG A 228 9.79 5.43 0.63
C ARG A 228 9.16 4.48 1.66
N LYS A 229 7.88 4.64 1.97
CA LYS A 229 7.15 3.83 2.96
C LYS A 229 5.72 3.48 2.53
N ALA A 230 5.43 3.59 1.24
CA ALA A 230 4.07 3.42 0.74
C ALA A 230 4.09 3.00 -0.73
N VAL A 231 3.02 2.36 -1.16
CA VAL A 231 2.79 2.00 -2.56
C VAL A 231 1.53 2.74 -3.02
N GLY A 232 1.62 3.37 -4.18
CA GLY A 232 0.50 4.02 -4.86
C GLY A 232 -0.02 3.20 -6.02
N VAL A 233 -1.27 3.49 -6.38
CA VAL A 233 -1.91 3.04 -7.61
C VAL A 233 -2.62 4.25 -8.21
N GLU A 234 -2.19 4.66 -9.40
CA GLU A 234 -2.60 5.94 -10.02
C GLU A 234 -2.38 7.13 -9.06
N ASN A 235 -3.43 7.86 -8.69
CA ASN A 235 -3.38 8.94 -7.71
C ASN A 235 -3.79 8.53 -6.29
N ALA A 236 -4.05 7.23 -6.06
CA ALA A 236 -4.42 6.71 -4.76
C ALA A 236 -3.21 6.06 -4.06
N MET A 237 -3.25 6.04 -2.74
CA MET A 237 -2.28 5.38 -1.88
C MET A 237 -2.92 4.16 -1.22
N ILE A 238 -2.18 3.05 -1.17
CA ILE A 238 -2.58 1.87 -0.42
C ILE A 238 -2.42 2.16 1.08
N THR A 239 -3.53 2.19 1.81
CA THR A 239 -3.58 2.45 3.25
C THR A 239 -3.53 1.16 4.08
N LYS A 240 -4.07 0.08 3.53
CA LYS A 240 -3.97 -1.27 4.10
C LYS A 240 -3.69 -2.26 2.98
N SER A 241 -2.53 -2.91 3.03
CA SER A 241 -2.07 -3.79 1.95
C SER A 241 -2.15 -5.26 2.32
N ASN A 242 -2.07 -6.11 1.29
CA ASN A 242 -1.80 -7.54 1.39
C ASN A 242 -2.83 -8.32 2.22
N ILE A 243 -4.11 -7.93 2.18
CA ILE A 243 -5.18 -8.71 2.80
C ILE A 243 -5.50 -9.89 1.87
N GLN A 244 -4.95 -11.06 2.18
CA GLN A 244 -5.03 -12.20 1.28
C GLN A 244 -6.31 -13.02 1.53
N GLY A 245 -7.12 -13.18 0.50
CA GLY A 245 -8.27 -14.08 0.45
C GLY A 245 -7.99 -15.34 -0.35
N MET A 246 -8.94 -16.28 -0.32
CA MET A 246 -8.87 -17.54 -1.07
C MET A 246 -8.86 -17.32 -2.59
N ASN A 247 -9.51 -16.26 -3.07
CA ASN A 247 -9.66 -15.94 -4.48
C ASN A 247 -9.03 -14.58 -4.87
N GLY A 248 -8.14 -14.05 -4.05
CA GLY A 248 -7.35 -12.88 -4.43
C GLY A 248 -6.68 -12.14 -3.28
N ASN A 249 -6.10 -10.99 -3.61
CA ASN A 249 -5.51 -10.05 -2.67
C ASN A 249 -6.36 -8.77 -2.65
N LEU A 250 -6.58 -8.23 -1.47
CA LEU A 250 -7.25 -6.96 -1.26
C LEU A 250 -6.23 -5.93 -0.74
N HIS A 251 -6.19 -4.78 -1.41
CA HIS A 251 -5.52 -3.56 -0.96
C HIS A 251 -6.57 -2.47 -0.80
N ILE A 252 -6.64 -1.84 0.37
CA ILE A 252 -7.52 -0.70 0.61
C ILE A 252 -6.80 0.57 0.21
N ILE A 253 -7.46 1.42 -0.57
CA ILE A 253 -6.90 2.67 -1.09
C ILE A 253 -7.67 3.90 -0.56
N ASN A 254 -6.98 5.03 -0.48
CA ASN A 254 -7.54 6.28 0.05
C ASN A 254 -8.31 7.13 -0.97
N LYS A 255 -8.32 6.77 -2.26
CA LYS A 255 -9.09 7.47 -3.30
C LYS A 255 -9.71 6.45 -4.25
N ALA A 256 -10.87 6.77 -4.82
CA ALA A 256 -11.43 5.99 -5.93
C ALA A 256 -10.62 6.23 -7.21
N LEU A 257 -10.35 5.15 -7.95
CA LEU A 257 -9.58 5.20 -9.19
C LEU A 257 -10.46 5.63 -10.36
N THR A 258 -9.91 6.51 -11.19
CA THR A 258 -10.54 6.97 -12.43
C THR A 258 -9.56 6.82 -13.60
N PRO A 259 -9.94 6.18 -14.71
CA PRO A 259 -9.05 6.02 -15.86
C PRO A 259 -8.55 7.35 -16.40
N ALA A 260 -7.24 7.42 -16.64
CA ALA A 260 -6.57 8.58 -17.22
C ALA A 260 -6.37 8.39 -18.73
N ASN A 261 -7.38 8.77 -19.52
CA ASN A 261 -7.40 8.53 -20.97
C ASN A 261 -7.16 9.80 -21.83
N ILE A 262 -6.87 10.94 -21.21
CA ILE A 262 -6.58 12.21 -21.88
C ILE A 262 -5.09 12.55 -21.71
N SER A 263 -4.45 13.04 -22.77
CA SER A 263 -3.06 13.48 -22.70
C SER A 263 -2.90 14.73 -21.83
N ALA A 264 -1.70 14.92 -21.27
CA ALA A 264 -1.40 16.13 -20.50
C ALA A 264 -1.66 17.40 -21.33
N GLY A 265 -1.22 17.43 -22.59
CA GLY A 265 -1.42 18.58 -23.48
C GLY A 265 -2.90 18.89 -23.74
N ASP A 266 -3.74 17.87 -23.98
CA ASP A 266 -5.16 18.09 -24.25
C ASP A 266 -5.94 18.54 -23.01
N ILE A 267 -5.54 18.07 -21.82
CA ILE A 267 -6.07 18.59 -20.55
C ILE A 267 -5.78 20.09 -20.44
N LEU A 268 -4.52 20.50 -20.66
CA LEU A 268 -4.11 21.90 -20.54
C LEU A 268 -4.79 22.80 -21.59
N ARG A 269 -4.89 22.33 -22.85
CA ARG A 269 -5.56 23.08 -23.94
C ARG A 269 -7.04 23.32 -23.65
N LYS A 270 -7.71 22.35 -23.03
CA LYS A 270 -9.13 22.45 -22.70
C LYS A 270 -9.42 23.49 -21.59
N ASP A 271 -8.50 23.66 -20.65
CA ASP A 271 -8.65 24.62 -19.54
C ASP A 271 -8.42 26.07 -20.01
N GLY A 272 -7.48 26.28 -20.94
CA GLY A 272 -7.23 27.58 -21.59
C GLY A 272 -6.35 28.55 -20.78
N ASN A 273 -6.00 28.22 -19.54
CA ASN A 273 -5.15 29.06 -18.66
C ASN A 273 -3.65 28.67 -18.69
N PHE A 274 -3.22 27.96 -19.74
CA PHE A 274 -1.88 27.38 -19.87
C PHE A 274 -1.25 27.62 -21.25
N SER A 275 -1.72 28.64 -21.97
CA SER A 275 -1.33 28.90 -23.35
C SER A 275 0.16 29.19 -23.50
N ILE A 276 0.75 29.96 -22.57
CA ILE A 276 2.18 30.32 -22.58
C ILE A 276 3.05 29.08 -22.31
N PHE A 277 2.64 28.25 -21.33
CA PHE A 277 3.37 27.01 -21.03
C PHE A 277 3.34 26.04 -22.22
N LEU A 278 2.18 25.86 -22.84
CA LEU A 278 2.01 25.00 -24.00
C LEU A 278 2.86 25.47 -25.18
N GLN A 279 2.86 26.77 -25.48
CA GLN A 279 3.71 27.35 -26.52
C GLN A 279 5.20 27.10 -26.24
N ALA A 280 5.64 27.29 -24.99
CA ALA A 280 7.02 27.03 -24.59
C ALA A 280 7.40 25.54 -24.72
N MET A 281 6.50 24.62 -24.34
CA MET A 281 6.71 23.19 -24.54
C MET A 281 6.79 22.82 -26.02
N GLU A 282 5.88 23.34 -26.84
CA GLU A 282 5.84 23.08 -28.29
C GLU A 282 7.14 23.53 -28.95
N ARG A 283 7.64 24.73 -28.64
CA ARG A 283 8.92 25.22 -29.15
C ARG A 283 10.11 24.34 -28.76
N VAL A 284 10.19 23.92 -27.49
CA VAL A 284 11.27 23.02 -27.03
C VAL A 284 11.20 21.65 -27.72
N MET A 285 9.99 21.14 -27.96
CA MET A 285 9.78 19.87 -28.66
C MET A 285 10.06 19.95 -30.15
N GLU A 286 9.84 21.09 -30.80
CA GLU A 286 10.19 21.33 -32.20
C GLU A 286 11.70 21.46 -32.42
N GLU A 287 12.38 22.21 -31.54
CA GLU A 287 13.82 22.45 -31.65
C GLU A 287 14.64 21.22 -31.24
N SER A 288 14.15 20.37 -30.32
CA SER A 288 14.87 19.18 -29.86
C SER A 288 13.89 18.09 -29.35
N PRO A 289 13.29 17.28 -30.24
CA PRO A 289 12.25 16.30 -29.92
C PRO A 289 12.62 15.27 -28.84
N GLU A 290 13.90 14.87 -28.80
CA GLU A 290 14.47 13.93 -27.84
C GLU A 290 14.68 14.51 -26.44
N THR A 291 14.50 15.82 -26.24
CA THR A 291 14.85 16.51 -24.99
C THR A 291 14.07 16.03 -23.77
N LEU A 292 12.78 15.71 -23.96
CA LEU A 292 11.88 15.34 -22.87
C LEU A 292 11.52 13.84 -22.86
N GLU A 293 11.65 13.16 -24.01
CA GLU A 293 11.29 11.74 -24.24
C GLU A 293 9.98 11.28 -23.56
N LEU A 294 8.91 12.09 -23.64
CA LEU A 294 7.66 11.87 -22.88
C LEU A 294 6.87 10.61 -23.27
N LYS A 295 7.37 9.81 -24.23
CA LYS A 295 6.77 8.56 -24.73
C LYS A 295 7.54 7.30 -24.32
N LYS A 296 8.58 7.44 -23.48
CA LYS A 296 9.37 6.31 -22.97
C LYS A 296 8.47 5.31 -22.25
N ALA A 297 8.48 4.06 -22.72
CA ALA A 297 7.67 2.99 -22.13
C ALA A 297 8.08 2.73 -20.67
N GLY A 298 7.09 2.40 -19.83
CA GLY A 298 7.32 2.12 -18.40
C GLY A 298 7.79 3.33 -17.59
N THR A 299 7.66 4.54 -18.12
CA THR A 299 8.00 5.79 -17.43
C THR A 299 6.75 6.63 -17.27
N SER A 300 6.51 7.12 -16.05
CA SER A 300 5.46 8.09 -15.77
C SER A 300 6.07 9.41 -15.31
N TYR A 301 5.40 10.51 -15.61
CA TYR A 301 5.93 11.85 -15.42
C TYR A 301 5.14 12.65 -14.38
N THR A 302 5.80 13.62 -13.77
CA THR A 302 5.14 14.70 -13.04
C THR A 302 5.42 16.01 -13.73
N PHE A 303 4.35 16.73 -14.08
CA PHE A 303 4.41 18.04 -14.70
C PHE A 303 4.00 19.10 -13.68
N PHE A 304 4.92 19.98 -13.32
CA PHE A 304 4.58 21.20 -12.59
C PHE A 304 4.19 22.26 -13.62
N VAL A 305 2.91 22.62 -13.70
CA VAL A 305 2.41 23.46 -14.79
C VAL A 305 2.05 24.86 -14.29
N PRO A 306 2.86 25.89 -14.59
CA PRO A 306 2.52 27.27 -14.28
C PRO A 306 1.34 27.77 -15.13
N THR A 307 0.44 28.53 -14.51
CA THR A 307 -0.64 29.22 -15.23
C THR A 307 -0.10 30.38 -16.08
N ASP A 308 -0.90 30.87 -17.03
CA ASP A 308 -0.55 32.06 -17.81
C ASP A 308 -0.35 33.29 -16.89
N GLN A 309 -1.11 33.37 -15.80
CA GLN A 309 -0.89 34.39 -14.76
C GLN A 309 0.48 34.27 -14.09
N ALA A 310 1.00 33.05 -13.89
CA ALA A 310 2.32 32.82 -13.31
C ALA A 310 3.44 33.35 -14.23
N PHE A 311 3.32 33.14 -15.54
CA PHE A 311 4.24 33.72 -16.52
C PHE A 311 4.12 35.24 -16.59
N ASN A 312 2.90 35.78 -16.60
CA ASN A 312 2.68 37.24 -16.66
C ASN A 312 3.29 37.97 -15.45
N LYS A 313 3.36 37.33 -14.28
CA LYS A 313 4.03 37.87 -13.09
C LYS A 313 5.55 38.03 -13.25
N LEU A 314 6.18 37.39 -14.23
CA LEU A 314 7.61 37.61 -14.55
C LEU A 314 7.86 38.99 -15.17
N GLY A 315 6.83 39.59 -15.78
CA GLY A 315 6.94 40.82 -16.58
C GLY A 315 7.34 40.54 -18.03
N ALA A 316 6.83 41.37 -18.95
CA ALA A 316 6.98 41.17 -20.40
C ALA A 316 8.44 41.00 -20.84
N SER A 317 9.35 41.87 -20.37
CA SER A 317 10.77 41.81 -20.75
C SER A 317 11.51 40.58 -20.23
N ARG A 318 11.07 39.98 -19.11
CA ARG A 318 11.67 38.72 -18.63
C ARG A 318 11.10 37.54 -19.41
N LEU A 319 9.79 37.54 -19.66
CA LEU A 319 9.14 36.50 -20.45
C LEU A 319 9.70 36.43 -21.88
N GLU A 320 9.85 37.57 -22.55
CA GLU A 320 10.42 37.67 -23.90
C GLU A 320 11.82 37.07 -23.95
N ARG A 321 12.71 37.47 -23.02
CA ARG A 321 14.07 36.89 -22.92
C ARG A 321 14.08 35.38 -22.70
N ILE A 322 13.12 34.85 -21.93
CA ILE A 322 13.00 33.40 -21.72
C ILE A 322 12.56 32.69 -23.00
N MET A 323 11.60 33.26 -23.73
CA MET A 323 11.05 32.67 -24.95
C MET A 323 11.99 32.80 -26.16
N ASP A 324 12.85 33.81 -26.18
CA ASP A 324 13.80 34.09 -27.26
C ASP A 324 15.15 33.36 -27.14
N ASP A 325 15.47 32.83 -25.96
CA ASP A 325 16.67 32.00 -25.74
C ASP A 325 16.29 30.50 -25.71
N PRO A 326 16.52 29.76 -26.81
CA PRO A 326 16.29 28.31 -26.90
C PRO A 326 16.87 27.49 -25.73
N ASN A 327 18.09 27.81 -25.31
CA ASN A 327 18.79 27.04 -24.30
C ASN A 327 18.16 27.30 -22.93
N TYR A 328 17.87 28.56 -22.63
CA TYR A 328 17.22 28.93 -21.37
C TYR A 328 15.78 28.43 -21.30
N LEU A 329 15.03 28.51 -22.40
CA LEU A 329 13.68 27.96 -22.52
C LEU A 329 13.68 26.45 -22.26
N MET A 330 14.59 25.72 -22.91
CA MET A 330 14.76 24.29 -22.72
C MET A 330 15.06 23.94 -21.25
N LYS A 331 16.02 24.63 -20.62
CA LYS A 331 16.33 24.43 -19.18
C LYS A 331 15.10 24.72 -18.31
N THR A 332 14.35 25.77 -18.62
CA THR A 332 13.14 26.15 -17.89
C THR A 332 12.09 25.04 -17.99
N ILE A 333 11.80 24.53 -19.19
CA ILE A 333 10.82 23.46 -19.38
C ILE A 333 11.28 22.16 -18.72
N LYS A 334 12.55 21.78 -18.83
CA LYS A 334 13.11 20.62 -18.12
C LYS A 334 12.93 20.72 -16.60
N ASN A 335 12.98 21.92 -16.03
CA ASN A 335 12.78 22.12 -14.60
C ASN A 335 11.33 21.91 -14.13
N HIS A 336 10.37 21.85 -15.06
CA HIS A 336 8.97 21.57 -14.77
C HIS A 336 8.58 20.10 -14.98
N VAL A 337 9.54 19.25 -15.38
CA VAL A 337 9.30 17.83 -15.71
C VAL A 337 10.16 16.93 -14.82
N VAL A 338 9.51 15.99 -14.15
CA VAL A 338 10.15 14.95 -13.32
C VAL A 338 9.88 13.58 -13.92
N GLU A 339 10.91 12.73 -13.99
CA GLU A 339 10.83 11.35 -14.52
C GLU A 339 10.33 10.34 -13.49
N HIS A 340 9.27 10.68 -12.76
CA HIS A 340 8.53 9.80 -11.86
C HIS A 340 7.13 10.38 -11.67
N MET A 341 6.13 9.55 -11.46
CA MET A 341 4.80 10.01 -11.05
C MET A 341 4.77 10.20 -9.53
N ILE A 342 4.63 11.45 -9.10
CA ILE A 342 4.67 11.83 -7.69
C ILE A 342 3.37 12.56 -7.39
N VAL A 343 2.53 11.96 -6.55
CA VAL A 343 1.21 12.50 -6.21
C VAL A 343 1.23 13.18 -4.85
N SER A 344 0.26 14.06 -4.60
CA SER A 344 0.17 14.90 -3.40
C SER A 344 0.20 14.10 -2.09
N GLU A 345 -0.37 12.90 -2.10
CA GLU A 345 -0.44 11.99 -0.96
C GLU A 345 0.88 11.28 -0.63
N SER A 346 1.88 11.36 -1.52
CA SER A 346 3.23 10.87 -1.23
C SER A 346 4.00 11.76 -0.23
N PHE A 347 3.56 13.02 -0.07
CA PHE A 347 4.18 14.00 0.82
C PHE A 347 3.52 14.00 2.19
N LYS A 348 4.34 13.81 3.23
CA LYS A 348 3.92 13.97 4.61
C LYS A 348 4.00 15.44 5.03
N PRO A 349 3.07 15.90 5.88
CA PRO A 349 3.13 17.26 6.42
C PRO A 349 4.45 17.54 7.16
N ASP A 350 4.95 18.76 7.01
CA ASP A 350 6.15 19.30 7.68
C ASP A 350 7.47 18.59 7.32
N LEU A 351 7.53 17.96 6.15
CA LEU A 351 8.75 17.38 5.59
C LEU A 351 9.07 17.98 4.22
N TYR A 352 10.35 18.20 4.00
CA TYR A 352 10.93 18.66 2.73
C TYR A 352 11.41 17.47 1.90
N TYR A 353 11.22 17.54 0.60
CA TYR A 353 11.51 16.47 -0.35
C TYR A 353 12.31 17.04 -1.53
N ASP A 354 13.57 16.62 -1.64
CA ASP A 354 14.40 16.89 -2.80
C ASP A 354 13.93 16.02 -3.98
N ILE A 355 13.42 16.64 -5.04
CA ILE A 355 12.96 15.97 -6.25
C ILE A 355 13.86 16.36 -7.42
N GLN A 356 14.43 15.36 -8.08
CA GLN A 356 15.23 15.56 -9.29
C GLN A 356 14.32 15.79 -10.49
N THR A 357 14.35 17.00 -11.05
CA THR A 357 13.76 17.32 -12.36
C THR A 357 14.71 16.93 -13.47
N ARG A 358 14.30 17.10 -14.73
CA ARG A 358 15.20 16.95 -15.89
C ARG A 358 16.28 18.05 -15.96
N GLN A 359 16.24 19.06 -15.09
CA GLN A 359 17.20 20.17 -15.06
C GLN A 359 17.97 20.25 -13.73
N SER A 360 17.27 20.39 -12.61
CA SER A 360 17.85 20.64 -11.29
C SER A 360 17.09 19.88 -10.20
N ILE A 361 17.51 20.06 -8.95
CA ILE A 361 16.73 19.59 -7.80
C ILE A 361 15.74 20.70 -7.44
N ILE A 362 14.49 20.31 -7.17
CA ILE A 362 13.46 21.18 -6.60
C ILE A 362 13.09 20.66 -5.22
N ASP A 363 12.70 21.56 -4.34
CA ASP A 363 12.24 21.24 -2.99
C ASP A 363 10.72 21.20 -2.96
N VAL A 364 10.13 20.11 -2.48
CA VAL A 364 8.68 20.02 -2.30
C VAL A 364 8.33 19.83 -0.84
N VAL A 365 7.37 20.62 -0.36
CA VAL A 365 6.89 20.56 1.02
C VAL A 365 5.37 20.57 1.07
N LYS A 366 4.80 19.72 1.93
CA LYS A 366 3.42 19.81 2.38
C LYS A 366 3.44 20.52 3.73
N GLU A 367 3.00 21.76 3.79
CA GLU A 367 2.92 22.52 5.05
C GLU A 367 1.89 21.88 6.00
N LYS A 368 1.95 22.22 7.29
CA LYS A 368 0.95 21.75 8.28
C LYS A 368 -0.47 22.18 7.95
N SER A 369 -0.62 23.29 7.22
CA SER A 369 -1.90 23.76 6.67
C SER A 369 -2.47 22.84 5.58
N GLY A 370 -1.67 21.90 5.06
CA GLY A 370 -1.99 21.09 3.88
C GLY A 370 -1.55 21.72 2.56
N THR A 371 -1.08 22.97 2.56
CA THR A 371 -0.59 23.66 1.35
C THR A 371 0.66 22.98 0.81
N LEU A 372 0.63 22.62 -0.47
CA LEU A 372 1.79 22.08 -1.18
C LEU A 372 2.56 23.19 -1.89
N LYS A 373 3.88 23.19 -1.71
CA LYS A 373 4.79 24.10 -2.39
C LYS A 373 5.90 23.32 -3.09
N VAL A 374 6.31 23.82 -4.24
CA VAL A 374 7.52 23.42 -4.97
C VAL A 374 8.40 24.64 -5.11
N ASN A 375 9.58 24.62 -4.48
CA ASN A 375 10.36 25.80 -4.18
C ASN A 375 9.45 26.89 -3.56
N ASP A 376 9.45 28.10 -4.13
CA ASP A 376 8.59 29.20 -3.70
C ASP A 376 7.21 29.23 -4.39
N ALA A 377 6.91 28.26 -5.25
CA ALA A 377 5.64 28.16 -5.98
C ALA A 377 4.62 27.35 -5.18
N THR A 378 3.40 27.85 -5.07
CA THR A 378 2.28 27.12 -4.46
C THR A 378 1.56 26.29 -5.51
N MET A 379 1.27 25.03 -5.19
CA MET A 379 0.40 24.17 -6.01
C MET A 379 -1.06 24.57 -5.76
N THR A 380 -1.76 25.01 -6.81
CA THR A 380 -3.15 25.51 -6.71
C THR A 380 -4.19 24.48 -7.12
N ASN A 381 -3.80 23.52 -7.95
CA ASN A 381 -4.58 22.34 -8.31
C ASN A 381 -3.59 21.20 -8.56
N TYR A 382 -3.87 19.99 -8.09
CA TYR A 382 -2.88 18.91 -8.12
C TYR A 382 -3.56 17.54 -8.25
N ASP A 383 -2.75 16.52 -8.53
CA ASP A 383 -3.19 15.15 -8.82
C ASP A 383 -4.07 15.02 -10.07
N ILE A 384 -3.87 15.88 -11.07
CA ILE A 384 -4.59 15.81 -12.34
C ILE A 384 -3.94 14.70 -13.19
N LEU A 385 -4.56 13.52 -13.16
CA LEU A 385 -4.09 12.37 -13.91
C LEU A 385 -4.19 12.57 -15.42
N ASN A 386 -3.19 12.07 -16.15
CA ASN A 386 -3.16 12.01 -17.60
C ASN A 386 -2.51 10.69 -18.07
N THR A 387 -2.53 10.44 -19.37
CA THR A 387 -2.09 9.15 -19.96
C THR A 387 -0.64 8.78 -19.66
N ASN A 388 0.26 9.74 -19.39
CA ASN A 388 1.68 9.47 -19.13
C ASN A 388 2.18 10.03 -17.80
N GLY A 389 1.30 10.51 -16.93
CA GLY A 389 1.71 11.00 -15.62
C GLY A 389 0.63 11.75 -14.85
N VAL A 390 1.08 12.77 -14.13
CA VAL A 390 0.26 13.66 -13.30
C VAL A 390 0.66 15.12 -13.50
N ILE A 391 -0.32 16.02 -13.49
CA ILE A 391 -0.12 17.47 -13.52
C ILE A 391 -0.38 18.05 -12.12
N HIS A 392 0.53 18.92 -11.69
CA HIS A 392 0.37 19.82 -10.55
C HIS A 392 0.46 21.26 -11.03
N VAL A 393 -0.65 21.99 -11.00
CA VAL A 393 -0.72 23.39 -11.37
C VAL A 393 -0.07 24.26 -10.31
N ILE A 394 0.82 25.16 -10.71
CA ILE A 394 1.57 26.04 -9.82
C ILE A 394 1.38 27.52 -10.15
N ASN A 395 1.54 28.39 -9.16
CA ASN A 395 1.30 29.83 -9.30
C ASN A 395 2.55 30.69 -9.63
N LYS A 396 3.71 30.04 -9.84
CA LYS A 396 4.98 30.66 -10.25
C LYS A 396 5.72 29.73 -11.22
N VAL A 397 6.60 30.30 -12.03
CA VAL A 397 7.46 29.54 -12.96
C VAL A 397 8.70 29.03 -12.22
N LEU A 398 9.05 27.75 -12.38
CA LEU A 398 10.27 27.14 -11.88
C LEU A 398 11.45 27.46 -12.80
N LEU A 399 12.15 28.55 -12.48
CA LEU A 399 13.33 28.98 -13.24
C LEU A 399 14.56 28.13 -12.87
N PRO A 400 15.51 27.90 -13.81
CA PRO A 400 16.77 27.21 -13.52
C PRO A 400 17.63 27.98 -12.49
N GLU A 401 18.43 27.26 -11.69
CA GLU A 401 19.28 27.85 -10.63
C GLU A 401 20.32 28.87 -11.13
N ASP A 402 20.71 28.82 -12.41
CA ASP A 402 21.61 29.79 -13.05
C ASP A 402 21.02 31.23 -13.10
N SER A 403 19.82 31.45 -12.55
CA SER A 403 19.09 32.71 -12.66
C SER A 403 19.30 33.69 -11.51
N ASP A 404 19.86 33.29 -10.35
CA ASP A 404 20.03 34.15 -9.18
C ASP A 404 21.20 33.67 -8.27
N GLU A 405 22.45 33.78 -8.71
CA GLU A 405 23.63 33.61 -7.83
C GLU A 405 23.77 34.81 -6.89
N GLU A 406 23.05 34.83 -5.77
CA GLU A 406 23.47 35.30 -4.42
C GLU A 406 22.26 35.40 -3.46
N LEU A 407 22.44 34.93 -2.21
CA LEU A 407 21.61 35.14 -1.01
C LEU A 407 20.58 34.07 -0.62
N ALA A 408 21.03 32.91 -0.12
CA ALA A 408 20.38 32.28 1.05
C ALA A 408 21.32 31.35 1.84
N PRO A 409 21.28 31.36 3.19
CA PRO A 409 22.15 30.53 4.02
C PRO A 409 21.67 29.07 4.03
N LYS A 410 22.63 28.15 3.91
CA LYS A 410 22.44 26.69 3.94
C LYS A 410 21.75 26.26 5.25
N ARG A 411 20.49 25.82 5.15
CA ARG A 411 19.79 25.11 6.25
C ARG A 411 20.02 23.61 6.15
N ARG A 412 19.92 22.90 7.29
CA ARG A 412 20.19 21.46 7.40
C ARG A 412 19.30 20.67 6.43
N ARG A 413 19.94 19.82 5.63
CA ARG A 413 19.36 19.02 4.54
C ARG A 413 19.32 17.56 4.94
N GLU A 414 18.23 16.85 4.66
CA GLU A 414 18.28 15.40 4.51
C GLU A 414 18.47 15.09 3.03
N VAL A 415 19.71 14.78 2.65
CA VAL A 415 20.06 14.40 1.29
C VAL A 415 19.45 13.04 0.99
N VAL A 416 18.50 12.99 0.05
CA VAL A 416 18.07 11.72 -0.55
C VAL A 416 18.93 11.46 -1.79
N ASN A 417 20.11 10.87 -1.60
CA ASN A 417 20.95 10.42 -2.71
C ASN A 417 20.98 8.88 -2.85
N LYS A 418 21.02 8.45 -4.11
CA LYS A 418 20.73 7.12 -4.67
C LYS A 418 21.72 5.99 -4.36
N GLU A 419 22.63 6.14 -3.40
CA GLU A 419 23.49 5.02 -2.95
C GLU A 419 22.90 4.21 -1.79
N THR A 420 21.80 4.67 -1.20
CA THR A 420 21.01 3.83 -0.25
C THR A 420 19.99 2.94 -0.97
N TYR A 421 19.95 2.96 -2.31
CA TYR A 421 19.01 2.18 -3.12
C TYR A 421 19.50 0.76 -3.47
N LYS A 422 20.73 0.36 -3.07
CA LYS A 422 21.28 -0.99 -3.35
C LYS A 422 21.78 -1.79 -2.14
N ARG A 423 21.63 -1.34 -0.89
CA ARG A 423 22.10 -2.10 0.30
C ARG A 423 21.06 -2.66 1.26
N ASN A 424 19.76 -2.40 1.08
CA ASN A 424 18.74 -2.87 2.03
C ASN A 424 17.76 -3.92 1.49
N VAL A 425 18.11 -4.64 0.41
CA VAL A 425 17.38 -5.86 -0.01
C VAL A 425 18.07 -7.14 0.48
N VAL A 426 19.25 -7.07 1.10
CA VAL A 426 19.91 -8.25 1.69
C VAL A 426 20.49 -7.91 3.07
N ARG A 427 19.63 -7.64 4.05
CA ARG A 427 19.97 -7.75 5.50
C ARG A 427 18.76 -7.59 6.44
N ASN A 428 17.59 -8.11 6.04
CA ASN A 428 16.50 -8.39 7.00
C ASN A 428 16.41 -9.89 7.31
N ALA A 429 17.57 -10.52 7.45
CA ALA A 429 17.73 -11.72 8.23
C ALA A 429 18.65 -11.35 9.40
N ARG A 430 18.13 -11.58 10.61
CA ARG A 430 18.78 -11.42 11.92
C ARG A 430 18.67 -10.05 12.61
N ILE A 431 18.17 -10.14 13.86
CA ILE A 431 18.24 -9.19 14.97
C ILE A 431 17.06 -8.22 15.09
N LYS A 432 16.01 -8.68 15.79
CA LYS A 432 15.55 -8.07 17.06
C LYS A 432 14.97 -9.17 17.96
N GLY A 433 15.89 -9.89 18.62
CA GLY A 433 15.61 -10.56 19.87
C GLY A 433 16.22 -9.72 21.00
N GLU A 434 15.47 -9.62 22.10
CA GLU A 434 15.89 -9.21 23.44
C GLU A 434 16.11 -7.71 23.66
N GLY A 435 15.63 -7.08 24.72
CA GLY A 435 15.08 -7.61 25.97
C GLY A 435 15.54 -6.68 27.09
N TYR A 436 14.64 -5.84 27.61
CA TYR A 436 14.86 -5.11 28.85
C TYR A 436 14.74 -6.08 30.02
N VAL A 437 15.77 -6.22 30.85
CA VAL A 437 15.62 -6.54 32.28
C VAL A 437 16.68 -5.78 33.07
N SER A 438 16.23 -5.26 34.20
CA SER A 438 16.95 -4.45 35.17
C SER A 438 17.46 -5.28 36.36
N HIS A 439 18.41 -4.68 37.11
CA HIS A 439 18.77 -4.87 38.52
C HIS A 439 19.97 -5.77 38.92
N SER A 440 20.96 -5.04 39.47
CA SER A 440 21.76 -5.29 40.70
C SER A 440 22.80 -6.42 40.77
N GLY A 441 24.06 -5.99 41.01
CA GLY A 441 24.79 -6.43 42.21
C GLY A 441 26.19 -7.05 42.03
N LYS A 442 27.21 -6.32 42.52
CA LYS A 442 28.55 -6.73 42.99
C LYS A 442 29.60 -7.08 41.91
N GLN A 443 30.58 -6.19 41.68
CA GLN A 443 31.91 -6.15 42.33
C GLN A 443 32.64 -7.50 42.33
N VAL A 444 33.69 -7.64 41.50
CA VAL A 444 35.10 -7.83 41.89
C VAL A 444 35.99 -7.39 40.70
N ALA A 445 37.11 -6.76 41.03
CA ALA A 445 38.14 -6.23 40.14
C ALA A 445 39.08 -7.33 39.60
N GLU A 446 39.63 -7.13 38.41
CA GLU A 446 41.07 -7.36 38.16
C GLU A 446 41.53 -6.71 36.85
N GLU A 447 42.62 -5.95 36.96
CA GLU A 447 43.39 -5.35 35.89
C GLU A 447 44.26 -6.43 35.20
N ALA A 448 44.52 -6.26 33.90
CA ALA A 448 45.88 -6.19 33.32
C ALA A 448 46.01 -6.81 31.91
N LYS A 449 46.28 -5.89 30.97
CA LYS A 449 47.22 -5.93 29.85
C LYS A 449 46.94 -6.75 28.56
N PRO A 450 47.33 -6.19 27.39
CA PRO A 450 47.15 -6.77 26.06
C PRO A 450 48.42 -7.46 25.54
N SER A 451 48.29 -8.31 24.50
CA SER A 451 49.38 -8.57 23.55
C SER A 451 48.84 -9.00 22.19
N LEU A 452 49.17 -8.20 21.17
CA LEU A 452 49.18 -8.56 19.75
C LEU A 452 50.34 -9.53 19.46
N ASP A 453 50.12 -10.46 18.53
CA ASP A 453 50.88 -10.67 17.28
C ASP A 453 50.90 -12.14 16.86
N SER A 454 50.41 -12.42 15.65
CA SER A 454 51.25 -12.89 14.52
C SER A 454 50.37 -13.51 13.42
N LEU A 455 50.36 -12.90 12.23
CA LEU A 455 50.90 -13.50 11.01
C LEU A 455 50.81 -12.48 9.85
N ALA A 456 52.01 -11.95 9.54
CA ALA A 456 52.53 -11.28 8.34
C ALA A 456 51.70 -10.19 7.65
#